data_AF-A0A182H995-F1
#
_entry.id   AF-A0A182H995-F1
#
_cell.length_a   1.000
_cell.length_b   1.000
_cell.length_c   1.000
_cell.angle_alpha   90.00
_cell.angle_beta   90.00
_cell.angle_gamma   90.00
#
_symmetry.space_group_name_H-M   'P 1'
#
loop_
_entity.id
_entity.type
_entity.pdbx_description
1 polymer ?
#
loop_
_entity_poly.entity_id
_entity_poly.type
_entity_poly.pdbx_seq_one_letter_code
_entity_poly.pdbx_strand_id
1 'polypeptide(L)'
;MKLLRLDTNPVVCTSLMKANSPSANMTCRKAFVYFLKSKTETLEAFQEFAEILTGEKDKRFTSDKGKEYVNRQMKQFLCRSDIHHEMTVPDNPEQNGLAERMNRTVVEKARSMLCDAHLEKRYLAEAVATASYVINQSPTKGLPVTPEKAFTGRQ
;
A
#
# COMPACT_ATOMS: atom_id res chain seq x y z
N MET A 1 -5.06 -2.49 -5.95
CA MET A 1 -4.43 -3.10 -4.74
C MET A 1 -4.41 -4.60 -4.90
N LYS A 2 -3.31 -5.27 -4.55
CA LYS A 2 -3.14 -6.73 -4.65
C LYS A 2 -2.35 -7.21 -3.42
N LEU A 3 -2.83 -8.27 -2.78
CA LEU A 3 -2.10 -8.97 -1.71
C LEU A 3 -0.94 -9.76 -2.33
N LEU A 4 0.28 -9.50 -1.88
CA LEU A 4 1.43 -10.35 -2.23
C LEU A 4 1.51 -11.52 -1.24
N ARG A 5 1.46 -12.74 -1.75
CA ARG A 5 1.89 -13.92 -1.01
C ARG A 5 3.41 -13.99 -1.08
N LEU A 6 4.06 -13.79 0.05
CA LEU A 6 5.43 -14.23 0.26
C LEU A 6 5.32 -15.66 0.77
N ASP A 7 6.08 -16.60 0.20
CA ASP A 7 5.97 -18.05 0.45
C ASP A 7 6.29 -18.47 1.90
N THR A 8 6.45 -17.49 2.79
CA THR A 8 6.48 -17.57 4.25
C THR A 8 5.68 -16.37 4.75
N ASN A 9 4.51 -16.58 5.38
CA ASN A 9 3.66 -15.51 5.94
C ASN A 9 4.51 -14.47 6.72
N PRO A 10 4.28 -13.15 6.57
CA PRO A 10 2.98 -12.51 6.39
C PRO A 10 2.74 -11.89 5.01
N VAL A 11 1.46 -11.78 4.64
CA VAL A 11 0.99 -11.11 3.42
C VAL A 11 1.26 -9.62 3.53
N VAL A 12 1.99 -9.06 2.54
CA VAL A 12 2.29 -7.63 2.44
C VAL A 12 1.19 -6.95 1.64
N CYS A 13 0.47 -6.04 2.28
CA CYS A 13 -0.50 -5.18 1.61
C CYS A 13 0.09 -3.76 1.48
N THR A 14 0.42 -3.33 0.24
CA THR A 14 0.69 -1.92 -0.02
C THR A 14 -0.54 -1.19 -0.57
N SER A 15 -1.02 -0.24 0.21
CA SER A 15 -2.11 0.66 -0.18
C SER A 15 -1.51 1.92 -0.78
N LEU A 16 -1.67 2.11 -2.08
CA LEU A 16 -1.54 3.43 -2.72
C LEU A 16 -2.95 3.98 -2.94
N MET A 17 -3.43 4.83 -2.04
CA MET A 17 -4.65 5.61 -2.32
C MET A 17 -4.29 6.91 -3.03
N LYS A 18 -5.16 7.33 -3.96
CA LYS A 18 -5.13 8.68 -4.54
C LYS A 18 -6.09 9.53 -3.69
N ALA A 19 -5.55 10.49 -2.95
CA ALA A 19 -6.35 11.59 -2.40
C ALA A 19 -6.36 12.71 -3.44
N ASN A 20 -7.55 13.11 -3.91
CA ASN A 20 -7.69 14.25 -4.82
C ASN A 20 -7.91 15.51 -3.98
N SER A 21 -6.82 16.15 -3.55
CA SER A 21 -6.91 17.52 -3.04
C SER A 21 -6.87 18.52 -4.22
N PRO A 22 -7.64 19.63 -4.21
CA PRO A 22 -7.71 20.57 -5.33
C PRO A 22 -6.39 21.29 -5.66
N SER A 23 -5.35 21.18 -4.82
CA SER A 23 -4.06 21.85 -5.02
C SER A 23 -2.88 20.93 -5.32
N ALA A 24 -3.06 19.60 -5.29
CA ALA A 24 -1.97 18.67 -5.52
C ALA A 24 -2.43 17.43 -6.31
N ASN A 25 -2.13 17.44 -7.60
CA ASN A 25 -2.04 16.24 -8.43
C ASN A 25 -0.81 15.38 -8.07
N MET A 26 -0.45 15.31 -6.78
CA MET A 26 0.76 14.67 -6.30
C MET A 26 0.41 13.62 -5.26
N THR A 27 0.10 12.43 -5.76
CA THR A 27 0.11 11.20 -4.95
C THR A 27 1.43 11.17 -4.18
N CYS A 28 1.39 11.22 -2.86
CA CYS A 28 2.57 11.30 -1.99
C CYS A 28 3.52 10.08 -2.09
N ARG A 29 3.24 9.12 -3.00
CA ARG A 29 3.98 7.87 -3.29
C ARG A 29 4.38 7.05 -2.06
N LYS A 30 3.81 7.36 -0.89
CA LYS A 30 4.10 6.66 0.37
C LYS A 30 3.52 5.26 0.30
N ALA A 31 4.37 4.27 0.57
CA ALA A 31 3.96 2.89 0.69
C ALA A 31 3.62 2.59 2.16
N PHE A 32 2.40 2.10 2.40
CA PHE A 32 2.03 1.52 3.68
C PHE A 32 2.22 0.02 3.59
N VAL A 33 2.75 -0.65 4.62
CA VAL A 33 2.90 -2.11 4.62
C VAL A 33 2.22 -2.65 5.87
N TYR A 34 1.26 -3.55 5.66
CA TYR A 34 0.64 -4.34 6.71
C TYR A 34 1.01 -5.80 6.53
N PHE A 35 1.27 -6.47 7.65
CA PHE A 35 1.65 -7.87 7.70
C PHE A 35 0.45 -8.70 8.19
N LEU A 36 -0.17 -9.45 7.28
CA LEU A 36 -1.35 -10.26 7.61
C LEU A 36 -0.98 -11.74 7.72
N LYS A 37 -1.54 -12.44 8.71
CA LYS A 37 -1.47 -13.90 8.85
C LYS A 37 -2.42 -14.59 7.88
N SER A 38 -3.54 -13.94 7.58
CA SER A 38 -4.58 -14.50 6.71
C SER A 38 -5.30 -13.42 5.90
N LYS A 39 -5.98 -13.85 4.83
CA LYS A 39 -6.77 -12.92 4.00
C LYS A 39 -7.98 -12.32 4.72
N THR A 40 -8.45 -12.95 5.80
CA THR A 40 -9.61 -12.46 6.56
C THR A 40 -9.31 -11.20 7.36
N GLU A 41 -8.04 -10.95 7.70
CA GLU A 41 -7.56 -9.76 8.41
C GLU A 41 -7.48 -8.51 7.51
N THR A 42 -7.76 -8.66 6.21
CA THR A 42 -7.68 -7.55 5.25
C THR A 42 -8.59 -6.37 5.62
N LEU A 43 -9.76 -6.63 6.21
CA LEU A 43 -10.69 -5.58 6.61
C LEU A 43 -10.13 -4.75 7.77
N GLU A 44 -9.61 -5.42 8.80
CA GLU A 44 -9.06 -4.77 10.01
C GLU A 44 -7.86 -3.89 9.66
N ALA A 45 -6.91 -4.42 8.90
CA ALA A 45 -5.76 -3.63 8.42
C ALA A 45 -6.18 -2.46 7.52
N PHE A 46 -7.27 -2.60 6.76
CA PHE A 46 -7.80 -1.51 5.95
C PHE A 46 -8.49 -0.43 6.80
N GLN A 47 -9.11 -0.81 7.92
CA GLN A 47 -9.68 0.15 8.88
C GLN A 47 -8.58 0.99 9.51
N GLU A 48 -7.51 0.37 10.01
CA GLU A 48 -6.33 1.08 10.53
C GLU A 48 -5.77 2.05 9.49
N PHE A 49 -5.64 1.61 8.24
CA PHE A 49 -5.17 2.47 7.16
C PHE A 49 -6.11 3.66 6.89
N ALA A 50 -7.42 3.44 6.89
CA ALA A 50 -8.41 4.48 6.65
C ALA A 50 -8.42 5.56 7.74
N GLU A 51 -8.09 5.19 8.98
CA GLU A 51 -7.91 6.12 10.11
C GLU A 51 -6.70 7.05 9.91
N ILE A 52 -5.61 6.57 9.30
CA ILE A 52 -4.46 7.44 8.97
C ILE A 52 -4.86 8.51 7.94
N LEU A 53 -5.83 8.20 7.08
CA LEU A 53 -6.34 9.11 6.06
C LEU A 53 -7.47 10.02 6.57
N THR A 54 -7.72 10.09 7.87
CA THR A 54 -8.79 10.91 8.44
C THR A 54 -8.52 12.39 8.14
N GLY A 55 -9.50 13.08 7.55
CA GLY A 55 -9.40 14.49 7.16
C GLY A 55 -9.23 14.75 5.66
N GLU A 56 -8.88 13.73 4.86
CA GLU A 56 -8.83 13.86 3.40
C GLU A 56 -10.23 13.91 2.78
N LYS A 57 -10.43 14.83 1.84
CA LYS A 57 -11.65 14.94 1.01
C LYS A 57 -11.54 14.00 -0.19
N ASP A 58 -12.66 13.40 -0.61
CA ASP A 58 -12.76 12.52 -1.79
C ASP A 58 -11.78 11.33 -1.78
N LYS A 59 -11.96 10.42 -0.81
CA LYS A 59 -11.15 9.21 -0.68
C LYS A 59 -11.52 8.20 -1.76
N ARG A 60 -10.54 7.83 -2.59
CA ARG A 60 -10.71 6.79 -3.61
C ARG A 60 -9.82 5.59 -3.33
N PHE A 61 -10.46 4.43 -3.29
CA PHE A 61 -9.80 3.14 -3.12
C PHE A 61 -9.92 2.34 -4.43
N THR A 62 -8.80 1.96 -5.02
CA THR A 62 -8.79 1.11 -6.22
C THR A 62 -8.24 -0.29 -5.90
N SER A 63 -9.07 -1.33 -6.07
CA SER A 63 -8.66 -2.72 -5.87
C SER A 63 -8.83 -3.57 -7.13
N ASP A 64 -8.13 -4.71 -7.18
CA ASP A 64 -8.55 -5.77 -8.09
C ASP A 64 -9.88 -6.39 -7.60
N LYS A 65 -10.50 -7.25 -8.41
CA LYS A 65 -11.73 -7.97 -8.06
C LYS A 65 -11.48 -9.12 -7.05
N GLY A 66 -10.45 -9.01 -6.21
CA GLY A 66 -10.15 -9.98 -5.15
C GLY A 66 -11.32 -10.11 -4.17
N LYS A 67 -11.62 -11.34 -3.75
CA LYS A 67 -12.74 -11.65 -2.84
C LYS A 67 -12.56 -10.99 -1.47
N GLU A 68 -11.32 -10.71 -1.09
CA GLU A 68 -10.94 -9.97 0.11
C GLU A 68 -11.43 -8.50 0.10
N TYR A 69 -11.56 -7.89 -1.07
CA TYR A 69 -12.02 -6.50 -1.23
C TYR A 69 -13.47 -6.42 -1.71
N VAL A 70 -13.98 -7.47 -2.35
CA VAL A 70 -15.35 -7.57 -2.85
C VAL A 70 -16.19 -8.44 -1.91
N ASN A 71 -16.37 -7.98 -0.66
CA ASN A 71 -17.25 -8.63 0.31
C ASN A 71 -18.19 -7.62 0.99
N ARG A 72 -19.25 -8.14 1.62
CA ARG A 72 -20.31 -7.32 2.23
C ARG A 72 -19.77 -6.40 3.33
N GLN A 73 -18.85 -6.90 4.15
CA GLN A 73 -18.29 -6.14 5.27
C GLN A 73 -17.42 -4.98 4.78
N MET A 74 -16.55 -5.22 3.80
CA MET A 74 -15.72 -4.21 3.14
C MET A 74 -16.59 -3.14 2.47
N LYS A 75 -17.63 -3.55 1.71
CA LYS A 75 -18.56 -2.60 1.09
C LYS A 75 -19.28 -1.73 2.13
N GLN A 76 -19.70 -2.32 3.26
CA GLN A 76 -20.36 -1.58 4.33
C GLN A 76 -19.41 -0.59 4.99
N PHE A 77 -18.15 -0.97 5.22
CA PHE A 77 -17.13 -0.09 5.78
C PHE A 77 -16.83 1.10 4.85
N LEU A 78 -16.62 0.83 3.56
CA LEU A 78 -16.33 1.86 2.55
C LEU A 78 -17.48 2.88 2.45
N CYS A 79 -18.73 2.39 2.46
CA CYS A 79 -19.92 3.25 2.46
C CYS A 79 -20.02 4.12 3.72
N ARG A 80 -19.76 3.55 4.91
CA ARG A 80 -19.76 4.31 6.18
C ARG A 80 -18.65 5.35 6.27
N SER A 81 -17.53 5.08 5.62
CA SER A 81 -16.34 5.93 5.67
C SER A 81 -16.25 6.95 4.52
N ASP A 82 -17.29 7.00 3.67
CA ASP A 82 -17.36 7.82 2.46
C ASP A 82 -16.15 7.62 1.52
N ILE A 83 -15.76 6.36 1.34
CA ILE A 83 -14.65 5.96 0.46
C ILE A 83 -15.22 5.38 -0.83
N HIS A 84 -14.92 6.02 -1.95
CA HIS A 84 -15.34 5.53 -3.26
C HIS A 84 -14.47 4.35 -3.71
N HIS A 85 -15.10 3.19 -3.92
CA HIS A 85 -14.42 1.97 -4.35
C HIS A 85 -14.45 1.81 -5.86
N GLU A 86 -13.28 1.89 -6.48
CA GLU A 86 -13.08 1.60 -7.90
C GLU A 86 -12.50 0.19 -8.06
N MET A 87 -13.09 -0.63 -8.91
CA MET A 87 -12.55 -1.94 -9.26
C MET A 87 -11.82 -1.84 -10.60
N THR A 88 -10.60 -2.38 -10.67
CA THR A 88 -9.88 -2.44 -11.94
C THR A 88 -10.61 -3.35 -12.92
N VAL A 89 -10.69 -2.93 -14.18
CA VAL A 89 -11.25 -3.75 -15.27
C VAL A 89 -10.29 -4.91 -15.55
N PRO A 90 -10.78 -6.15 -15.79
CA PRO A 90 -9.94 -7.34 -16.00
C PRO A 90 -8.85 -7.23 -17.08
N ASP A 91 -8.90 -6.25 -17.97
CA ASP A 91 -7.96 -6.10 -19.10
C ASP A 91 -7.24 -4.75 -19.13
N ASN A 92 -7.23 -4.00 -18.02
CA ASN A 92 -6.52 -2.72 -17.94
C ASN A 92 -5.45 -2.70 -16.81
N PRO A 93 -4.33 -3.44 -16.98
CA PRO A 93 -3.27 -3.53 -15.97
C PRO A 93 -2.60 -2.19 -15.67
N GLU A 94 -2.69 -1.22 -16.58
CA GLU A 94 -2.13 0.12 -16.40
C GLU A 94 -2.72 0.85 -15.17
N GLN A 95 -3.99 0.59 -14.85
CA GLN A 95 -4.69 1.21 -13.71
C GLN A 95 -4.07 0.80 -12.35
N ASN A 96 -3.51 -0.41 -12.25
CA ASN A 96 -2.87 -0.91 -11.02
C ASN A 96 -1.33 -0.85 -11.08
N GLY A 97 -0.76 -0.41 -12.20
CA GLY A 97 0.68 -0.53 -12.47
C GLY A 97 1.57 0.19 -11.45
N LEU A 98 1.11 1.27 -10.82
CA LEU A 98 1.88 1.95 -9.78
C LEU A 98 1.98 1.10 -8.50
N ALA A 99 0.87 0.52 -8.06
CA ALA A 99 0.83 -0.35 -6.88
C ALA A 99 1.63 -1.64 -7.13
N GLU A 100 1.52 -2.22 -8.33
CA GLU A 100 2.29 -3.41 -8.70
C GLU A 100 3.80 -3.14 -8.74
N ARG A 101 4.22 -2.02 -9.32
CA ARG A 101 5.63 -1.64 -9.33
C ARG A 101 6.15 -1.40 -7.92
N MET A 102 5.40 -0.68 -7.08
CA MET A 102 5.81 -0.43 -5.69
C MET A 102 5.94 -1.73 -4.89
N ASN A 103 4.95 -2.61 -5.00
CA ASN A 103 4.98 -3.95 -4.42
C ASN A 103 6.24 -4.73 -4.82
N ARG A 104 6.56 -4.76 -6.13
CA ARG A 104 7.76 -5.41 -6.64
C ARG A 104 9.03 -4.77 -6.05
N THR A 105 9.12 -3.45 -6.05
CA THR A 105 10.28 -2.72 -5.51
C THR A 105 10.51 -3.01 -4.02
N VAL A 106 9.45 -3.06 -3.20
CA VAL A 106 9.56 -3.39 -1.77
C VAL A 106 10.14 -4.80 -1.58
N VAL A 107 9.59 -5.79 -2.29
CA VAL A 107 10.04 -7.19 -2.16
C VAL A 107 11.45 -7.40 -2.68
N GLU A 108 11.80 -6.81 -3.82
CA GLU A 108 13.16 -6.90 -4.38
C GLU A 108 14.19 -6.27 -3.45
N LYS A 109 13.89 -5.10 -2.88
CA LYS A 109 14.77 -4.47 -1.88
C LYS A 109 14.91 -5.31 -0.62
N ALA A 110 13.82 -5.86 -0.09
CA ALA A 110 13.86 -6.73 1.07
C ALA A 110 14.75 -7.97 0.82
N ARG A 111 14.60 -8.61 -0.36
CA ARG A 111 15.44 -9.75 -0.76
C ARG A 111 16.91 -9.34 -0.87
N SER A 112 17.20 -8.19 -1.49
CA SER A 112 18.57 -7.68 -1.60
C SER A 112 19.20 -7.43 -0.24
N MET A 113 18.46 -6.84 0.71
CA MET A 113 18.93 -6.60 2.07
C MET A 113 19.25 -7.91 2.81
N LEU A 114 18.41 -8.94 2.66
CA LEU A 114 18.67 -10.25 3.25
C LEU A 114 19.91 -10.93 2.65
N CYS A 115 20.07 -10.87 1.32
CA CYS A 115 21.24 -11.44 0.65
C CYS A 115 22.53 -10.76 1.10
N ASP A 116 22.54 -9.43 1.18
CA ASP A 116 23.70 -8.65 1.62
C ASP A 116 24.06 -8.92 3.09
N ALA A 117 23.05 -8.99 3.96
CA ALA A 117 23.23 -9.29 5.38
C ALA A 117 23.46 -10.78 5.68
N HIS A 118 23.46 -11.65 4.69
CA HIS A 118 23.58 -13.11 4.84
C HIS A 118 22.52 -13.71 5.80
N LEU A 119 21.31 -13.13 5.79
CA LEU A 119 20.22 -13.51 6.69
C LEU A 119 19.27 -14.52 6.03
N GLU A 120 18.73 -15.42 6.85
CA GLU A 120 17.73 -16.39 6.43
C GLU A 120 16.39 -15.71 6.06
N LYS A 121 15.60 -16.37 5.21
CA LYS A 121 14.26 -15.91 4.79
C LYS A 121 13.27 -15.68 5.94
N ARG A 122 13.53 -16.23 7.13
CA ARG A 122 12.70 -15.99 8.32
C ARG A 122 12.63 -14.50 8.71
N TYR A 123 13.63 -13.71 8.32
CA TYR A 123 13.69 -12.26 8.57
C TYR A 123 13.04 -11.41 7.45
N LEU A 124 12.27 -12.04 6.56
CA LEU A 124 11.68 -11.34 5.41
C LEU A 124 10.68 -10.26 5.81
N ALA A 125 9.93 -10.45 6.91
CA ALA A 125 9.01 -9.44 7.40
C ALA A 125 9.76 -8.18 7.84
N GLU A 126 10.84 -8.34 8.60
CA GLU A 126 11.70 -7.26 9.08
C GLU A 126 12.41 -6.58 7.91
N ALA A 127 12.90 -7.35 6.93
CA ALA A 127 13.52 -6.82 5.72
C ALA A 127 12.52 -6.01 4.88
N VAL A 128 11.26 -6.46 4.77
CA VAL A 128 10.19 -5.72 4.08
C VAL A 128 9.84 -4.44 4.84
N ALA A 129 9.72 -4.49 6.17
CA ALA A 129 9.46 -3.31 6.98
C ALA A 129 10.56 -2.27 6.80
N THR A 130 11.82 -2.71 6.83
CA THR A 130 13.00 -1.88 6.61
C THR A 130 13.03 -1.31 5.20
N ALA A 131 12.78 -2.14 4.18
CA ALA A 131 12.72 -1.69 2.78
C ALA A 131 11.64 -0.62 2.57
N SER A 132 10.45 -0.82 3.14
CA SER A 132 9.35 0.16 3.08
C SER A 132 9.72 1.48 3.74
N TYR A 133 10.32 1.42 4.95
CA TYR A 133 10.81 2.59 5.65
C TYR A 133 11.83 3.36 4.82
N VAL A 134 12.84 2.67 4.28
CA VAL A 134 13.88 3.29 3.43
C VAL A 134 13.26 3.92 2.18
N ILE A 135 12.33 3.27 1.51
CA ILE A 135 11.62 3.83 0.35
C ILE A 135 10.89 5.13 0.72
N ASN A 136 10.18 5.15 1.84
CA ASN A 136 9.41 6.32 2.27
C ASN A 136 10.29 7.50 2.70
N GLN A 137 11.50 7.22 3.18
CA GLN A 137 12.49 8.23 3.57
C GLN A 137 13.43 8.65 2.43
N SER A 138 13.41 7.95 1.29
CA SER A 138 14.31 8.24 0.17
C SER A 138 13.68 9.21 -0.83
N PRO A 139 14.47 10.12 -1.44
CA PRO A 139 13.99 10.91 -2.57
C PRO A 139 13.54 10.03 -3.74
N THR A 140 12.50 10.45 -4.46
CA THR A 140 12.05 9.75 -5.67
C THR A 140 11.97 10.75 -6.81
N LYS A 141 12.28 10.33 -8.05
CA LYS A 141 12.29 11.23 -9.23
C LYS A 141 10.98 12.00 -9.45
N GLY A 142 9.86 11.49 -8.94
CA GLY A 142 8.55 12.08 -9.14
C GLY A 142 8.03 12.92 -7.99
N LEU A 143 8.84 13.19 -6.96
CA LEU A 143 8.50 14.07 -5.84
C LEU A 143 9.69 15.00 -5.54
N PRO A 144 9.44 16.29 -5.22
CA PRO A 144 10.50 17.21 -4.79
C PRO A 144 11.02 16.89 -3.38
N VAL A 145 10.22 16.17 -2.59
CA VAL A 145 10.55 15.74 -1.21
C VAL A 145 10.37 14.21 -1.08
N THR A 146 10.78 13.65 0.05
CA THR A 146 10.57 12.23 0.33
C THR A 146 9.08 11.91 0.45
N PRO A 147 8.64 10.67 0.13
CA PRO A 147 7.24 10.28 0.30
C PRO A 147 6.69 10.54 1.71
N GLU A 148 7.51 10.35 2.76
CA GLU A 148 7.11 10.64 4.14
C GLU A 148 6.83 12.14 4.37
N LYS A 149 7.69 13.02 3.86
CA LYS A 149 7.49 14.47 3.97
C LYS A 149 6.28 14.93 3.14
N ALA A 150 6.13 14.40 1.93
CA ALA A 150 4.97 14.69 1.10
C ALA A 150 3.65 14.26 1.76
N PHE A 151 3.66 13.17 2.53
CA PHE A 151 2.49 12.67 3.24
C PHE A 151 2.17 13.46 4.52
N THR A 152 3.18 13.77 5.33
CA THR A 152 2.97 14.41 6.65
C THR A 152 2.84 15.93 6.58
N GLY A 153 3.27 16.56 5.48
CA GLY A 153 3.28 18.02 5.35
C GLY A 153 4.27 18.73 6.29
N ARG A 154 5.14 17.99 6.98
CA ARG A 154 6.13 18.55 7.91
C ARG A 154 7.40 18.92 7.13
N GLN A 155 7.83 20.19 7.28
CA GLN A 155 9.08 20.72 6.68
C GLN A 155 10.30 20.22 7.46
#